data_AF-A0A0D9RQE8-F1
#
_entry.id   AF-A0A0D9RQE8-F1
#
_cell.length_a   1.000
_cell.length_b   1.000
_cell.length_c   1.000
_cell.angle_alpha   90.00
_cell.angle_beta   90.00
_cell.angle_gamma   90.00
#
_symmetry.space_group_name_H-M   'P 1'
#
loop_
_entity.id
_entity.type
_entity.pdbx_description
1 polymer ?
#
loop_
_entity_poly.entity_id
_entity_poly.type
_entity_poly.pdbx_seq_one_letter_code
_entity_poly.pdbx_strand_id
1 'polypeptide(L)'
;MMAPVVLTCHSTGVPAPTVSWSKAGAQLGARGNGYRVSSLGALEIGQALPIHAGRYTCSARNSAGVAHKHVFLTVQASPVVKLLPSVVRAVAEEEVLLPCEASGIPRPTITWQKEGLNIPAGVSTQVLPGRQLRIAHASPEDAGNYLCIAKNSAGSAMGKTQLVVQVPPVIENGLPDLSTTEGSHAFLPCKARGSPEPNITWDKDGQPVSGAEGKFTIQPSGELLVKNLEGGDAGTYTCTAENAVGRARRRVHLTILALPVFTTLPGDRSLHLGDRLWLRCAARGSPTPRIGWTVNDRPVTGLGLLGMGGTESQDPGRSRREGRWGDPT
;
A
#
# COMPACT_ATOMS: atom_id res chain seq x y z
N MET A 1 -24.93 -10.20 -41.45
CA MET A 1 -25.44 -11.54 -41.79
C MET A 1 -24.25 -12.44 -42.07
N MET A 2 -24.16 -13.61 -41.43
CA MET A 2 -23.14 -14.60 -41.80
C MET A 2 -23.49 -15.23 -43.16
N ALA A 3 -22.50 -15.40 -44.02
CA ALA A 3 -22.71 -16.05 -45.31
C ALA A 3 -23.04 -17.55 -45.13
N PRO A 4 -23.98 -18.11 -45.92
CA PRO A 4 -24.29 -19.53 -45.86
C PRO A 4 -23.09 -20.38 -46.31
N VAL A 5 -22.93 -21.56 -45.70
CA VAL A 5 -21.93 -22.54 -46.14
C VAL A 5 -22.56 -23.42 -47.21
N VAL A 6 -21.90 -23.56 -48.36
CA VAL A 6 -22.36 -24.43 -49.45
C VAL A 6 -21.29 -25.48 -49.72
N LEU A 7 -21.64 -26.75 -49.52
CA LEU A 7 -20.81 -27.89 -49.90
C LEU A 7 -21.33 -28.43 -51.23
N THR A 8 -20.53 -28.29 -52.28
CA THR A 8 -20.84 -28.84 -53.60
C THR A 8 -20.21 -30.21 -53.77
N CYS A 9 -20.88 -31.06 -54.53
CA CYS A 9 -20.34 -32.34 -54.95
C CYS A 9 -20.37 -32.42 -56.47
N HIS A 10 -19.19 -32.28 -57.08
CA HIS A 10 -19.05 -32.43 -58.51
C HIS A 10 -18.86 -33.91 -58.85
N SER A 11 -19.76 -34.46 -59.66
CA SER A 11 -19.72 -35.85 -60.11
C SER A 11 -20.06 -35.94 -61.60
N THR A 12 -19.38 -36.83 -62.31
CA THR A 12 -19.63 -37.16 -63.72
C THR A 12 -19.85 -38.67 -63.84
N GLY A 13 -20.57 -39.09 -64.89
CA GLY A 13 -20.84 -40.51 -65.14
C GLY A 13 -21.92 -40.71 -66.20
N VAL A 14 -21.97 -41.91 -66.77
CA VAL A 14 -23.00 -42.32 -67.74
C VAL A 14 -23.69 -43.59 -67.21
N PRO A 15 -25.02 -43.58 -67.00
CA PRO A 15 -25.91 -42.42 -66.99
C PRO A 15 -25.54 -41.39 -65.91
N ALA A 16 -26.05 -40.15 -66.03
CA ALA A 16 -25.76 -39.07 -65.09
C ALA A 16 -26.05 -39.51 -63.64
N PRO A 17 -25.08 -39.38 -62.71
CA PRO A 17 -25.25 -39.89 -61.36
C PRO A 17 -26.13 -38.97 -60.51
N THR A 18 -26.82 -39.58 -59.55
CA THR A 18 -27.56 -38.89 -58.49
C THR A 18 -26.67 -38.68 -57.27
N VAL A 19 -26.77 -37.50 -56.63
CA VAL A 19 -25.97 -37.13 -55.46
C VAL A 19 -26.77 -37.27 -54.18
N SER A 20 -26.15 -37.84 -53.15
CA SER A 20 -26.67 -37.88 -51.79
C SER A 20 -25.59 -37.59 -50.75
N TRP A 21 -25.99 -37.12 -49.57
CA TRP A 21 -25.07 -36.71 -48.50
C TRP A 21 -25.27 -37.54 -47.25
N SER A 22 -24.18 -37.83 -46.53
CA SER A 22 -24.21 -38.37 -45.17
C SER A 22 -23.30 -37.57 -44.23
N LYS A 23 -23.64 -37.50 -42.95
CA LYS A 23 -22.82 -36.92 -41.89
C LYS A 23 -22.52 -37.98 -40.84
N ALA A 24 -21.24 -38.21 -40.54
CA ALA A 24 -20.81 -39.25 -39.60
C ALA A 24 -21.40 -40.65 -39.89
N GLY A 25 -21.65 -40.97 -41.16
CA GLY A 25 -22.24 -42.24 -41.61
C GLY A 25 -23.77 -42.26 -41.68
N ALA A 26 -24.46 -41.29 -41.08
CA ALA A 26 -25.92 -41.17 -41.17
C ALA A 26 -26.35 -40.42 -42.43
N GLN A 27 -27.24 -41.00 -43.23
CA GLN A 27 -27.75 -40.38 -44.46
C GLN A 27 -28.59 -39.14 -44.14
N LEU A 28 -28.31 -38.04 -44.84
CA LEU A 28 -29.05 -36.79 -44.72
C LEU A 28 -30.24 -36.77 -45.69
N GLY A 29 -31.41 -36.36 -45.19
CA GLY A 29 -32.57 -36.06 -46.03
C GLY A 29 -32.46 -34.71 -46.74
N ALA A 30 -33.52 -34.32 -47.48
CA ALA A 30 -33.56 -33.06 -48.23
C ALA A 30 -33.43 -31.80 -47.36
N ARG A 31 -33.82 -31.85 -46.09
CA ARG A 31 -33.69 -30.79 -45.08
C ARG A 31 -33.43 -31.37 -43.70
N GLY A 32 -32.84 -30.58 -42.82
CA GLY A 32 -32.63 -30.92 -41.41
C GLY A 32 -32.26 -29.69 -40.57
N ASN A 33 -31.64 -29.90 -39.40
CA ASN A 33 -31.28 -28.83 -38.46
C ASN A 33 -30.36 -27.77 -39.10
N GLY A 34 -30.94 -26.71 -39.66
CA GLY A 34 -30.22 -25.59 -40.26
C GLY A 34 -29.59 -25.85 -41.63
N TYR A 35 -29.88 -27.00 -42.26
CA TYR A 35 -29.38 -27.33 -43.60
C TYR A 35 -30.50 -27.74 -44.58
N ARG A 36 -30.22 -27.58 -45.87
CA ARG A 36 -31.03 -28.09 -46.98
C ARG A 36 -30.15 -28.61 -48.10
N VAL A 37 -30.62 -29.61 -48.84
CA VAL A 37 -30.00 -30.05 -50.10
C VAL A 37 -30.73 -29.37 -51.25
N SER A 38 -30.01 -28.64 -52.09
CA SER A 38 -30.58 -27.96 -53.25
C SER A 38 -30.97 -28.95 -54.34
N SER A 39 -31.78 -28.51 -55.31
CA SER A 39 -32.12 -29.30 -56.50
C SER A 39 -30.91 -29.70 -57.33
N LEU A 40 -29.80 -28.95 -57.22
CA LEU A 40 -28.52 -29.25 -57.85
C LEU A 40 -27.62 -30.20 -57.02
N GLY A 41 -28.13 -30.73 -55.90
CA GLY A 41 -27.40 -31.67 -55.05
C GLY A 41 -26.38 -31.03 -54.11
N ALA A 42 -26.33 -29.69 -54.00
CA ALA A 42 -25.46 -28.99 -53.06
C ALA A 42 -26.05 -28.98 -51.66
N LEU A 43 -25.24 -29.22 -50.64
CA LEU A 43 -25.65 -29.12 -49.23
C LEU A 43 -25.42 -27.70 -48.73
N GLU A 44 -26.50 -26.99 -48.45
CA GLU A 44 -26.50 -25.59 -48.00
C GLU A 44 -26.82 -25.52 -46.50
N ILE A 45 -25.98 -24.86 -45.73
CA ILE A 45 -26.16 -24.60 -44.31
C ILE A 45 -26.34 -23.09 -44.15
N GLY A 46 -27.54 -22.69 -43.72
CA GLY A 46 -27.91 -21.27 -43.67
C GLY A 46 -27.12 -20.50 -42.61
N GLN A 47 -27.05 -21.04 -41.39
CA GLN A 47 -26.25 -20.50 -40.30
C GLN A 47 -25.39 -21.62 -39.73
N ALA A 48 -24.07 -21.49 -39.82
CA ALA A 48 -23.14 -22.46 -39.30
C ALA A 48 -23.13 -22.45 -37.77
N LEU A 49 -23.50 -23.57 -37.16
CA LEU A 49 -23.49 -23.82 -35.73
C LEU A 49 -22.47 -24.91 -35.40
N PRO A 50 -21.98 -25.02 -34.15
CA PRO A 50 -21.04 -26.07 -33.76
C PRO A 50 -21.53 -27.49 -34.12
N ILE A 51 -22.84 -27.72 -34.09
CA ILE A 51 -23.47 -29.00 -34.47
C ILE A 51 -23.28 -29.36 -35.95
N HIS A 52 -22.94 -28.42 -36.82
CA HIS A 52 -22.68 -28.66 -38.23
C HIS A 52 -21.25 -29.11 -38.49
N ALA A 53 -20.33 -28.94 -37.54
CA ALA A 53 -18.97 -29.44 -37.70
C ALA A 53 -18.94 -30.96 -37.86
N GLY A 54 -17.98 -31.46 -38.63
CA GLY A 54 -17.72 -32.90 -38.79
C GLY A 54 -17.50 -33.34 -40.23
N ARG A 55 -17.39 -34.66 -40.42
CA ARG A 55 -17.16 -35.30 -41.71
C ARG A 55 -18.47 -35.48 -42.47
N TYR A 56 -18.55 -34.86 -43.63
CA TYR A 56 -19.60 -35.07 -44.62
C TYR A 56 -19.07 -35.97 -45.74
N THR A 57 -19.92 -36.86 -46.23
CA THR A 57 -19.61 -37.71 -47.39
C THR A 57 -20.66 -37.47 -48.46
N CYS A 58 -20.22 -37.05 -49.63
CA CYS A 58 -21.05 -37.09 -50.83
C CYS A 58 -20.93 -38.47 -51.47
N SER A 59 -22.07 -39.04 -51.88
CA SER A 59 -22.15 -40.29 -52.62
C SER A 59 -22.86 -40.05 -53.96
N ALA A 60 -22.16 -40.29 -55.06
CA ALA A 60 -22.68 -40.19 -56.42
C ALA A 60 -22.99 -41.60 -56.95
N ARG A 61 -24.25 -41.86 -57.34
CA ARG A 61 -24.73 -43.19 -57.75
C ARG A 61 -25.41 -43.17 -59.11
N ASN A 62 -25.08 -44.14 -59.97
CA ASN A 62 -25.81 -44.48 -61.18
C ASN A 62 -25.96 -46.02 -61.32
N SER A 63 -26.42 -46.50 -62.46
CA SER A 63 -26.57 -47.95 -62.72
C SER A 63 -25.26 -48.73 -62.75
N ALA A 64 -24.13 -48.07 -62.99
CA ALA A 64 -22.81 -48.71 -63.04
C ALA A 64 -22.15 -48.82 -61.66
N GLY A 65 -22.52 -47.97 -60.69
CA GLY A 65 -21.95 -48.06 -59.35
C GLY A 65 -22.13 -46.80 -58.48
N VAL A 66 -21.28 -46.69 -57.47
CA VAL A 66 -21.27 -45.58 -56.50
C VAL A 66 -19.84 -45.10 -56.26
N ALA A 67 -19.64 -43.78 -56.28
CA ALA A 67 -18.40 -43.12 -55.88
C ALA A 67 -18.64 -42.25 -54.65
N HIS A 68 -17.62 -42.10 -53.79
CA HIS A 68 -17.70 -41.32 -52.56
C HIS A 68 -16.61 -40.25 -52.49
N LYS A 69 -16.93 -39.09 -51.92
CA LYS A 69 -15.96 -38.04 -51.58
C LYS A 69 -16.24 -37.49 -50.19
N HIS A 70 -15.18 -37.24 -49.42
CA HIS A 70 -15.28 -36.74 -48.05
C HIS A 70 -14.85 -35.27 -47.94
N VAL A 71 -15.54 -34.51 -47.09
CA VAL A 71 -15.16 -33.14 -46.72
C VAL A 71 -15.36 -32.97 -45.21
N PHE A 72 -14.43 -32.28 -44.56
CA PHE A 72 -14.54 -31.95 -43.14
C PHE A 72 -14.95 -30.49 -43.00
N LEU A 73 -16.12 -30.26 -42.44
CA LEU A 73 -16.56 -28.91 -42.09
C LEU A 73 -16.08 -28.59 -40.68
N THR A 74 -15.28 -27.54 -40.53
CA THR A 74 -14.92 -26.96 -39.23
C THR A 74 -15.72 -25.68 -39.02
N VAL A 75 -16.34 -25.54 -37.84
CA VAL A 75 -17.03 -24.32 -37.46
C VAL A 75 -16.16 -23.57 -36.46
N GLN A 76 -15.81 -22.33 -36.81
CA GLN A 76 -15.03 -21.45 -35.97
C GLN A 76 -15.96 -20.48 -35.25
N ALA A 77 -15.60 -20.09 -34.03
CA ALA A 77 -16.33 -19.15 -33.21
C ALA A 77 -15.39 -18.03 -32.79
N SER A 78 -15.77 -16.78 -33.05
CA SER A 78 -15.02 -15.60 -32.60
C SER A 78 -14.84 -15.63 -31.07
N PRO A 79 -13.75 -15.05 -30.54
CA PRO A 79 -13.50 -15.10 -29.12
C PRO A 79 -14.56 -14.34 -28.32
N VAL A 80 -14.80 -14.77 -27.08
CA VAL A 80 -15.63 -14.03 -26.11
C VAL A 80 -14.86 -13.94 -24.81
N VAL A 81 -14.55 -12.71 -24.37
CA VAL A 81 -13.91 -12.46 -23.07
C VAL A 81 -14.98 -12.53 -21.99
N LYS A 82 -14.76 -13.35 -20.96
CA LYS A 82 -15.62 -13.39 -19.79
C LYS A 82 -15.56 -12.05 -19.06
N LEU A 83 -16.63 -11.74 -18.32
CA LEU A 83 -16.72 -10.50 -17.56
C LEU A 83 -15.50 -10.34 -16.64
N LEU A 84 -14.83 -9.19 -16.76
CA LEU A 84 -13.72 -8.80 -15.90
C LEU A 84 -14.24 -7.91 -14.77
N PRO A 85 -13.56 -7.88 -13.61
CA PRO A 85 -13.81 -6.85 -12.63
C PRO A 85 -13.52 -5.47 -13.24
N SER A 86 -14.36 -4.47 -12.95
CA SER A 86 -14.13 -3.10 -13.43
C SER A 86 -12.87 -2.49 -12.81
N VAL A 87 -12.60 -2.82 -11.54
CA VAL A 87 -11.45 -2.35 -10.76
C VAL A 87 -10.87 -3.51 -9.97
N VAL A 88 -9.55 -3.68 -10.04
CA VAL A 88 -8.75 -4.55 -9.17
C VAL A 88 -7.91 -3.65 -8.27
N ARG A 89 -7.93 -3.90 -6.97
CA ARG A 89 -7.12 -3.18 -5.98
C ARG A 89 -5.99 -4.09 -5.51
N ALA A 90 -4.77 -3.57 -5.52
CA ALA A 90 -3.59 -4.26 -5.02
C ALA A 90 -2.88 -3.38 -3.99
N VAL A 91 -2.19 -3.99 -3.03
CA VAL A 91 -1.28 -3.29 -2.13
C VAL A 91 0.11 -3.30 -2.75
N ALA A 92 0.86 -2.20 -2.62
CA ALA A 92 2.23 -2.11 -3.13
C ALA A 92 3.11 -3.22 -2.54
N GLU A 93 4.09 -3.67 -3.33
CA GLU A 93 5.01 -4.81 -3.08
C GLU A 93 4.36 -6.21 -3.08
N GLU A 94 3.02 -6.31 -3.07
CA GLU A 94 2.31 -7.57 -3.17
C GLU A 94 2.14 -8.03 -4.62
N GLU A 95 1.89 -9.33 -4.79
CA GLU A 95 1.57 -9.92 -6.09
C GLU A 95 0.12 -9.61 -6.48
N VAL A 96 -0.10 -9.26 -7.74
CA VAL A 96 -1.45 -9.15 -8.32
C VAL A 96 -1.58 -9.99 -9.59
N LEU A 97 -2.72 -10.68 -9.70
CA LEU A 97 -3.12 -11.44 -10.87
C LEU A 97 -4.33 -10.77 -11.51
N LEU A 98 -4.14 -10.19 -12.70
CA LEU A 98 -5.25 -9.66 -13.49
C LEU A 98 -5.88 -10.80 -14.31
N PRO A 99 -7.17 -11.11 -14.09
CA PRO A 99 -7.81 -12.22 -14.77
C PRO A 99 -8.06 -11.88 -16.22
N CYS A 100 -7.86 -12.86 -17.11
CA CYS A 100 -8.49 -12.83 -18.42
C CYS A 100 -8.79 -14.22 -18.94
N GLU A 101 -10.07 -14.57 -18.92
CA GLU A 101 -10.56 -15.80 -19.49
C GLU A 101 -11.38 -15.51 -20.75
N ALA A 102 -11.09 -16.23 -21.83
CA ALA A 102 -11.83 -16.11 -23.08
C ALA A 102 -12.12 -17.49 -23.68
N SER A 103 -13.35 -17.64 -24.19
CA SER A 103 -13.77 -18.78 -25.01
C SER A 103 -13.62 -18.43 -26.50
N GLY A 104 -13.68 -19.44 -27.38
CA GLY A 104 -13.55 -19.26 -28.83
C GLY A 104 -13.05 -20.54 -29.51
N ILE A 105 -13.33 -20.70 -30.80
CA ILE A 105 -12.90 -21.85 -31.60
C ILE A 105 -12.21 -21.33 -32.88
N PRO A 106 -10.92 -21.60 -33.11
CA PRO A 106 -9.98 -22.25 -32.20
C PRO A 106 -9.77 -21.47 -30.89
N ARG A 107 -9.18 -22.13 -29.88
CA ARG A 107 -8.90 -21.49 -28.58
C ARG A 107 -8.10 -20.19 -28.80
N PRO A 108 -8.57 -19.03 -28.34
CA PRO A 108 -7.94 -17.74 -28.67
C PRO A 108 -6.58 -17.59 -28.01
N THR A 109 -5.65 -16.82 -28.56
CA THR A 109 -4.47 -16.34 -27.84
C THR A 109 -4.84 -15.09 -27.03
N ILE A 110 -4.18 -14.89 -25.89
CA ILE A 110 -4.40 -13.72 -25.02
C ILE A 110 -3.16 -12.83 -25.04
N THR A 111 -3.38 -11.54 -25.23
CA THR A 111 -2.37 -10.49 -25.12
C THR A 111 -2.90 -9.36 -24.26
N TRP A 112 -2.00 -8.62 -23.61
CA TRP A 112 -2.36 -7.52 -22.71
C TRP A 112 -1.81 -6.19 -23.21
N GLN A 113 -2.58 -5.13 -22.97
CA GLN A 113 -2.14 -3.75 -23.12
C GLN A 113 -2.35 -2.99 -21.81
N LYS A 114 -1.45 -2.06 -21.51
CA LYS A 114 -1.58 -1.06 -20.44
C LYS A 114 -1.56 0.32 -21.06
N GLU A 115 -2.60 1.12 -20.83
CA GLU A 115 -2.73 2.47 -21.39
C GLU A 115 -2.49 2.51 -22.92
N GLY A 116 -2.95 1.48 -23.64
CA GLY A 116 -2.82 1.35 -25.09
C GLY A 116 -1.47 0.79 -25.58
N LEU A 117 -0.49 0.60 -24.70
CA LEU A 117 0.80 0.01 -25.04
C LEU A 117 0.79 -1.50 -24.80
N ASN A 118 1.27 -2.27 -25.78
CA ASN A 118 1.42 -3.72 -25.64
C ASN A 118 2.41 -4.05 -24.53
N ILE A 119 2.03 -4.96 -23.64
CA ILE A 119 2.92 -5.49 -22.61
C ILE A 119 3.65 -6.69 -23.23
N PRO A 120 4.96 -6.59 -23.52
CA PRO A 120 5.72 -7.74 -24.00
C PRO A 120 5.79 -8.81 -22.90
N ALA A 121 5.75 -10.08 -23.29
CA ALA A 121 5.97 -11.17 -22.33
C ALA A 121 7.40 -11.06 -21.74
N GLY A 122 7.53 -10.78 -20.44
CA GLY A 122 8.80 -10.44 -19.78
C GLY A 122 8.83 -10.78 -18.28
N VAL A 123 9.95 -10.55 -17.61
CA VAL A 123 10.28 -11.11 -16.27
C VAL A 123 9.33 -10.66 -15.14
N SER A 124 8.84 -9.40 -15.15
CA SER A 124 7.87 -8.91 -14.15
C SER A 124 6.41 -9.22 -14.51
N THR A 125 6.14 -9.57 -15.77
CA THR A 125 4.81 -9.82 -16.33
C THR A 125 4.73 -11.19 -16.99
N GLN A 126 4.39 -12.20 -16.19
CA GLN A 126 4.24 -13.56 -16.71
C GLN A 126 2.78 -13.84 -17.07
N VAL A 127 2.55 -14.23 -18.32
CA VAL A 127 1.26 -14.77 -18.74
C VAL A 127 1.21 -16.23 -18.29
N LEU A 128 0.53 -16.49 -17.16
CA LEU A 128 0.48 -17.81 -16.55
C LEU A 128 -0.40 -18.80 -17.35
N PRO A 129 -0.25 -20.13 -17.16
CA PRO A 129 -1.21 -21.12 -17.66
C PRO A 129 -2.60 -20.80 -17.08
N GLY A 130 -3.52 -20.33 -17.93
CA GLY A 130 -4.78 -19.71 -17.48
C GLY A 130 -4.97 -18.26 -17.94
N ARG A 131 -3.94 -17.66 -18.58
CA ARG A 131 -3.98 -16.37 -19.31
C ARG A 131 -4.21 -15.12 -18.46
N GLN A 132 -3.85 -15.22 -17.19
CA GLN A 132 -3.80 -14.09 -16.26
C GLN A 132 -2.50 -13.31 -16.48
N LEU A 133 -2.55 -12.00 -16.30
CA LEU A 133 -1.35 -11.17 -16.24
C LEU A 133 -0.90 -11.10 -14.78
N ARG A 134 0.26 -11.68 -14.48
CA ARG A 134 0.90 -11.62 -13.16
C ARG A 134 1.78 -10.38 -13.07
N ILE A 135 1.65 -9.60 -12.02
CA ILE A 135 2.60 -8.56 -11.62
C ILE A 135 3.13 -8.99 -10.26
N ALA A 136 4.41 -9.34 -10.17
CA ALA A 136 4.98 -9.99 -8.99
C ALA A 136 5.11 -9.06 -7.78
N HIS A 137 5.46 -7.79 -8.02
CA HIS A 137 5.60 -6.76 -7.00
C HIS A 137 4.90 -5.51 -7.52
N ALA A 138 3.67 -5.29 -7.08
CA ALA A 138 2.88 -4.16 -7.55
C ALA A 138 3.51 -2.85 -7.09
N SER A 139 3.65 -1.89 -8.00
CA SER A 139 4.13 -0.55 -7.69
C SER A 139 3.17 0.53 -8.16
N PRO A 140 3.27 1.78 -7.67
CA PRO A 140 2.39 2.87 -8.12
C PRO A 140 2.41 3.08 -9.64
N GLU A 141 3.55 2.83 -10.30
CA GLU A 141 3.63 2.90 -11.75
C GLU A 141 2.82 1.82 -12.46
N ASP A 142 2.52 0.68 -11.84
CA ASP A 142 1.68 -0.38 -12.43
C ASP A 142 0.20 -0.02 -12.50
N ALA A 143 -0.26 0.98 -11.74
CA ALA A 143 -1.63 1.43 -11.79
C ALA A 143 -2.03 1.93 -13.19
N GLY A 144 -3.30 1.72 -13.56
CA GLY A 144 -3.83 2.18 -14.84
C GLY A 144 -4.84 1.23 -15.46
N ASN A 145 -5.21 1.52 -16.70
CA ASN A 145 -6.16 0.74 -17.48
C ASN A 145 -5.45 -0.40 -18.21
N TYR A 146 -5.92 -1.62 -17.96
CA TYR A 146 -5.47 -2.82 -18.64
C TYR A 146 -6.55 -3.33 -19.60
N LEU A 147 -6.13 -3.68 -20.81
CA LEU A 147 -6.96 -4.28 -21.84
C LEU A 147 -6.46 -5.70 -22.12
N CYS A 148 -7.28 -6.68 -21.82
CA CYS A 148 -7.07 -8.03 -22.31
C CYS A 148 -7.65 -8.17 -23.72
N ILE A 149 -6.87 -8.71 -24.64
CA ILE A 149 -7.27 -8.95 -26.02
C ILE A 149 -7.19 -10.45 -26.29
N ALA A 150 -8.33 -11.04 -26.66
CA ALA A 150 -8.45 -12.44 -27.08
C ALA A 150 -8.59 -12.51 -28.60
N LYS A 151 -7.74 -13.27 -29.29
CA LYS A 151 -7.76 -13.36 -30.77
C LYS A 151 -7.68 -14.81 -31.27
N ASN A 152 -8.46 -15.15 -32.29
CA ASN A 152 -8.32 -16.38 -33.08
C ASN A 152 -8.57 -16.10 -34.57
N SER A 153 -8.62 -17.14 -35.41
CA SER A 153 -8.87 -17.00 -36.85
C SER A 153 -10.25 -16.46 -37.21
N ALA A 154 -11.23 -16.56 -36.29
CA ALA A 154 -12.60 -16.09 -36.48
C ALA A 154 -12.83 -14.67 -35.95
N GLY A 155 -11.85 -14.05 -35.31
CA GLY A 155 -11.93 -12.64 -34.90
C GLY A 155 -11.22 -12.36 -33.58
N SER A 156 -11.65 -11.29 -32.92
CA SER A 156 -11.10 -10.86 -31.63
C SER A 156 -12.16 -10.28 -30.72
N ALA A 157 -11.97 -10.43 -29.41
CA ALA A 157 -12.73 -9.75 -28.38
C ALA A 157 -11.78 -9.12 -27.36
N MET A 158 -12.27 -8.13 -26.62
CA MET A 158 -11.48 -7.42 -25.62
C MET A 158 -12.26 -7.22 -24.32
N GLY A 159 -11.55 -7.16 -23.21
CA GLY A 159 -12.09 -6.83 -21.90
C GLY A 159 -11.18 -5.84 -21.19
N LYS A 160 -11.78 -4.86 -20.49
CA LYS A 160 -11.07 -3.80 -19.78
C LYS A 160 -11.19 -3.98 -18.27
N THR A 161 -10.11 -3.72 -17.55
CA THR A 161 -10.07 -3.61 -16.08
C THR A 161 -9.14 -2.47 -15.70
N GLN A 162 -9.39 -1.81 -14.57
CA GLN A 162 -8.48 -0.83 -14.00
C GLN A 162 -7.73 -1.45 -12.82
N LEU A 163 -6.40 -1.35 -12.79
CA LEU A 163 -5.60 -1.66 -11.61
C LEU A 163 -5.39 -0.38 -10.80
N VAL A 164 -5.72 -0.44 -9.52
CA VAL A 164 -5.42 0.60 -8.53
C VAL A 164 -4.46 0.02 -7.52
N VAL A 165 -3.26 0.63 -7.41
CA VAL A 165 -2.26 0.24 -6.42
C VAL A 165 -2.37 1.18 -5.22
N GLN A 166 -2.55 0.60 -4.04
CA GLN A 166 -2.68 1.27 -2.77
C GLN A 166 -1.38 1.11 -1.98
N VAL A 167 -0.94 2.17 -1.31
CA VAL A 167 0.32 2.22 -0.57
C VAL A 167 0.00 2.41 0.90
N PRO A 168 0.42 1.50 1.80
CA PRO A 168 0.27 1.67 3.24
C PRO A 168 0.90 2.98 3.75
N PRO A 169 0.40 3.56 4.84
CA PRO A 169 0.98 4.77 5.40
C PRO A 169 2.41 4.54 5.88
N VAL A 170 3.31 5.47 5.56
CA VAL A 170 4.67 5.54 6.07
C VAL A 170 4.89 6.92 6.65
N ILE A 171 5.26 7.00 7.93
CA ILE A 171 5.60 8.26 8.60
C ILE A 171 7.07 8.56 8.34
N GLU A 172 7.37 9.77 7.85
CA GLU A 172 8.74 10.23 7.62
C GLU A 172 9.54 10.23 8.94
N ASN A 173 10.86 10.09 8.84
CA ASN A 173 11.73 10.17 10.00
C ASN A 173 11.68 11.59 10.61
N GLY A 174 11.73 11.67 11.94
CA GLY A 174 11.71 12.92 12.70
C GLY A 174 12.41 12.76 14.05
N LEU A 175 12.54 13.84 14.82
CA LEU A 175 13.15 13.75 16.15
C LEU A 175 12.25 12.96 17.10
N PRO A 176 12.77 11.92 17.79
CA PRO A 176 11.98 11.16 18.77
C PRO A 176 11.78 11.94 20.07
N ASP A 177 12.68 12.87 20.39
CA ASP A 177 12.65 13.70 21.60
C ASP A 177 12.74 15.18 21.22
N LEU A 178 11.87 16.00 21.79
CA LEU A 178 11.84 17.44 21.59
C LEU A 178 11.85 18.13 22.96
N SER A 179 12.76 19.10 23.13
CA SER A 179 12.83 19.94 24.32
C SER A 179 12.59 21.39 23.95
N THR A 180 11.71 22.07 24.67
CA THR A 180 11.38 23.48 24.42
C THR A 180 11.01 24.18 25.72
N THR A 181 10.96 25.51 25.73
CA THR A 181 10.74 26.31 26.94
C THR A 181 9.26 26.52 27.24
N GLU A 182 8.92 26.59 28.52
CA GLU A 182 7.61 27.00 29.02
C GLU A 182 7.19 28.37 28.44
N GLY A 183 5.90 28.53 28.15
CA GLY A 183 5.33 29.70 27.49
C GLY A 183 5.50 29.76 25.97
N SER A 184 6.36 28.91 25.37
CA SER A 184 6.53 28.84 23.91
C SER A 184 5.48 27.94 23.23
N HIS A 185 5.64 27.70 21.93
CA HIS A 185 4.84 26.72 21.17
C HIS A 185 5.74 25.60 20.66
N ALA A 186 5.21 24.38 20.53
CA ALA A 186 5.90 23.24 19.92
C ALA A 186 5.19 22.78 18.64
N PHE A 187 5.98 22.32 17.68
CA PHE A 187 5.50 21.62 16.49
C PHE A 187 6.03 20.19 16.51
N LEU A 188 5.13 19.22 16.68
CA LEU A 188 5.50 17.82 16.71
C LEU A 188 5.36 17.22 15.30
N PRO A 189 6.43 16.64 14.74
CA PRO A 189 6.44 16.20 13.34
C PRO A 189 5.62 14.92 13.15
N CYS A 190 4.75 14.89 12.13
CA CYS A 190 4.15 13.66 11.63
C CYS A 190 3.73 13.74 10.16
N LYS A 191 4.70 14.08 9.33
CA LYS A 191 4.49 13.98 7.89
C LYS A 191 4.44 12.50 7.49
N ALA A 192 3.36 12.10 6.85
CA ALA A 192 3.19 10.73 6.34
C ALA A 192 2.94 10.73 4.83
N ARG A 193 3.17 9.59 4.21
CA ARG A 193 2.86 9.31 2.81
C ARG A 193 2.07 8.02 2.72
N GLY A 194 1.24 7.88 1.71
CA GLY A 194 0.46 6.68 1.45
C GLY A 194 -0.57 6.94 0.36
N SER A 195 -1.19 5.88 -0.16
CA SER A 195 -2.26 5.98 -1.14
C SER A 195 -3.36 4.99 -0.80
N PRO A 196 -4.60 5.42 -0.48
CA PRO A 196 -5.05 6.81 -0.39
C PRO A 196 -4.28 7.65 0.65
N GLU A 197 -4.38 8.99 0.53
CA GLU A 197 -3.75 9.93 1.47
C GLU A 197 -4.10 9.55 2.92
N PRO A 198 -3.12 9.33 3.81
CA PRO A 198 -3.39 8.90 5.18
C PRO A 198 -4.09 9.99 6.01
N ASN A 199 -5.08 9.60 6.80
CA ASN A 199 -5.63 10.44 7.83
C ASN A 199 -4.68 10.47 9.04
N ILE A 200 -4.34 11.67 9.53
CA ILE A 200 -3.44 11.87 10.65
C ILE A 200 -4.22 12.16 11.93
N THR A 201 -3.90 11.43 12.99
CA THR A 201 -4.45 11.63 14.33
C THR A 201 -3.34 11.63 15.37
N TRP A 202 -3.58 12.31 16.49
CA TRP A 202 -2.64 12.41 17.59
C TRP A 202 -3.28 11.97 18.90
N ASP A 203 -2.52 11.26 19.72
CA ASP A 203 -2.81 11.02 21.14
C ASP A 203 -1.68 11.56 22.01
N LYS A 204 -2.01 11.99 23.22
CA LYS A 204 -1.07 12.32 24.28
C LYS A 204 -1.27 11.31 25.41
N ASP A 205 -0.22 10.57 25.73
CA ASP A 205 -0.21 9.55 26.79
C ASP A 205 -1.38 8.55 26.66
N GLY A 206 -1.75 8.21 25.41
CA GLY A 206 -2.82 7.28 25.07
C GLY A 206 -4.23 7.89 25.03
N GLN A 207 -4.39 9.18 25.33
CA GLN A 207 -5.65 9.90 25.21
C GLN A 207 -5.69 10.71 23.91
N PRO A 208 -6.74 10.61 23.09
CA PRO A 208 -6.88 11.41 21.88
C PRO A 208 -6.72 12.89 22.18
N VAL A 209 -5.92 13.58 21.36
CA VAL A 209 -5.79 15.03 21.44
C VAL A 209 -7.06 15.65 20.84
N SER A 210 -8.12 15.74 21.63
CA SER A 210 -9.41 16.32 21.23
C SER A 210 -9.76 17.51 22.13
N GLY A 211 -10.09 18.65 21.54
CA GLY A 211 -11.06 19.59 22.13
C GLY A 211 -10.62 20.53 23.25
N ALA A 212 -9.34 20.71 23.56
CA ALA A 212 -8.93 21.92 24.31
C ALA A 212 -8.93 23.11 23.34
N GLU A 213 -10.02 23.88 23.31
CA GLU A 213 -10.25 24.98 22.36
C GLU A 213 -8.99 25.86 22.21
N GLY A 214 -8.31 25.72 21.07
CA GLY A 214 -7.14 26.50 20.69
C GLY A 214 -5.76 25.97 21.16
N LYS A 215 -5.68 25.01 22.10
CA LYS A 215 -4.40 24.47 22.64
C LYS A 215 -3.65 23.62 21.63
N PHE A 216 -4.38 22.73 20.96
CA PHE A 216 -3.85 21.77 20.00
C PHE A 216 -4.37 22.10 18.60
N THR A 217 -3.51 22.09 17.59
CA THR A 217 -3.91 22.29 16.20
C THR A 217 -3.13 21.34 15.30
N ILE A 218 -3.82 20.45 14.60
CA ILE A 218 -3.20 19.59 13.59
C ILE A 218 -3.10 20.40 12.29
N GLN A 219 -1.90 20.56 11.78
CA GLN A 219 -1.65 21.26 10.52
C GLN A 219 -2.00 20.38 9.31
N PRO A 220 -2.23 20.97 8.12
CA PRO A 220 -2.38 20.20 6.88
C PRO A 220 -1.21 19.25 6.57
N SER A 221 0.00 19.56 7.08
CA SER A 221 1.19 18.70 6.98
C SER A 221 1.15 17.46 7.89
N GLY A 222 0.16 17.36 8.79
CA GLY A 222 0.08 16.34 9.84
C GLY A 222 0.76 16.71 11.16
N GLU A 223 1.49 17.82 11.20
CA GLU A 223 2.20 18.28 12.41
C GLU A 223 1.24 18.75 13.50
N LEU A 224 1.51 18.41 14.75
CA LEU A 224 0.74 18.90 15.90
C LEU A 224 1.38 20.17 16.46
N LEU A 225 0.67 21.29 16.35
CA LEU A 225 0.98 22.51 17.10
C LEU A 225 0.41 22.42 18.51
N VAL A 226 1.28 22.48 19.51
CA VAL A 226 0.92 22.63 20.93
C VAL A 226 1.25 24.05 21.36
N LYS A 227 0.23 24.83 21.76
CA LYS A 227 0.41 26.26 22.08
C LYS A 227 0.62 26.53 23.57
N ASN A 228 1.30 27.63 23.89
CA ASN A 228 1.45 28.15 25.26
C ASN A 228 1.84 27.05 26.24
N LEU A 229 3.01 26.47 26.05
CA LEU A 229 3.44 25.27 26.75
C LEU A 229 3.53 25.48 28.25
N GLU A 230 2.99 24.53 28.99
CA GLU A 230 3.00 24.46 30.45
C GLU A 230 3.54 23.11 30.88
N GLY A 231 4.03 22.97 32.12
CA GLY A 231 4.60 21.69 32.59
C GLY A 231 3.71 20.46 32.38
N GLY A 232 2.38 20.62 32.39
CA GLY A 232 1.41 19.54 32.13
C GLY A 232 1.33 19.07 30.67
N ASP A 233 1.88 19.82 29.71
CA ASP A 233 1.91 19.44 28.29
C ASP A 233 3.09 18.50 27.97
N ALA A 234 4.04 18.36 28.89
CA ALA A 234 5.09 17.35 28.76
C ALA A 234 4.47 15.95 28.74
N GLY A 235 5.10 15.02 28.02
CA GLY A 235 4.60 13.67 27.87
C GLY A 235 4.94 13.05 26.53
N THR A 236 4.33 11.90 26.25
CA THR A 236 4.53 11.18 24.99
C THR A 236 3.36 11.43 24.07
N TYR A 237 3.64 12.02 22.90
CA TYR A 237 2.67 12.22 21.86
C TYR A 237 2.83 11.12 20.81
N THR A 238 1.76 10.40 20.49
CA THR A 238 1.77 9.41 19.41
C THR A 238 1.01 9.96 18.23
N CYS A 239 1.70 10.08 17.11
CA CYS A 239 1.03 10.26 15.83
C CYS A 239 0.63 8.90 15.26
N THR A 240 -0.58 8.84 14.72
CA THR A 240 -1.07 7.74 13.88
C THR A 240 -1.38 8.28 12.48
N ALA A 241 -0.82 7.63 11.46
CA ALA A 241 -1.22 7.79 10.07
C ALA A 241 -1.96 6.53 9.60
N GLU A 242 -3.17 6.67 9.07
CA GLU A 242 -4.04 5.53 8.72
C GLU A 242 -4.74 5.74 7.38
N ASN A 243 -4.76 4.71 6.54
CA ASN A 243 -5.56 4.68 5.30
C ASN A 243 -6.23 3.30 5.13
N ALA A 244 -6.93 3.11 4.01
CA ALA A 244 -7.70 1.89 3.75
C ALA A 244 -6.88 0.59 3.71
N VAL A 245 -5.55 0.65 3.62
CA VAL A 245 -4.67 -0.52 3.48
C VAL A 245 -3.63 -0.65 4.60
N GLY A 246 -3.63 0.24 5.59
CA GLY A 246 -2.72 0.09 6.72
C GLY A 246 -2.68 1.27 7.68
N ARG A 247 -1.81 1.12 8.68
CA ARG A 247 -1.59 2.10 9.74
C ARG A 247 -0.13 2.14 10.15
N ALA A 248 0.44 3.34 10.28
CA ALA A 248 1.73 3.59 10.89
C ALA A 248 1.58 4.44 12.15
N ARG A 249 2.50 4.28 13.11
CA ARG A 249 2.54 5.09 14.33
C ARG A 249 3.96 5.55 14.64
N ARG A 250 4.09 6.76 15.19
CA ARG A 250 5.36 7.30 15.68
C ARG A 250 5.13 8.02 17.00
N ARG A 251 6.06 7.85 17.95
CA ARG A 251 6.05 8.57 19.23
C ARG A 251 7.06 9.72 19.21
N VAL A 252 6.68 10.81 19.85
CA VAL A 252 7.52 11.98 20.11
C VAL A 252 7.42 12.30 21.61
N HIS A 253 8.54 12.34 22.30
CA HIS A 253 8.60 12.72 23.71
C HIS A 253 8.85 14.23 23.81
N LEU A 254 7.90 14.95 24.40
CA LEU A 254 8.00 16.39 24.60
C LEU A 254 8.43 16.69 26.04
N THR A 255 9.59 17.33 26.19
CA THR A 255 10.11 17.87 27.45
C THR A 255 9.97 19.38 27.49
N ILE A 256 9.49 19.91 28.62
CA ILE A 256 9.30 21.35 28.82
C ILE A 256 10.31 21.85 29.84
N LEU A 257 11.08 22.84 29.41
CA LEU A 257 12.14 23.48 30.16
C LEU A 257 11.61 24.76 30.80
N ALA A 258 11.91 24.96 32.08
CA ALA A 258 11.46 26.12 32.84
C ALA A 258 12.66 26.77 33.53
N LEU A 259 12.75 28.09 33.46
CA LEU A 259 13.83 28.83 34.10
C LEU A 259 13.80 28.63 35.63
N PRO A 260 14.97 28.62 36.29
CA PRO A 260 15.04 28.67 37.74
C PRO A 260 14.37 29.93 38.29
N VAL A 261 13.36 29.76 39.13
CA VAL A 261 12.66 30.84 39.84
C VAL A 261 12.70 30.54 41.33
N PHE A 262 13.23 31.48 42.12
CA PHE A 262 13.22 31.36 43.58
C PHE A 262 11.77 31.35 44.09
N THR A 263 11.47 30.34 44.90
CA THR A 263 10.20 30.20 45.62
C THR A 263 10.36 30.57 47.08
N THR A 264 11.57 30.44 47.62
CA THR A 264 11.95 30.94 48.93
C THR A 264 13.30 31.57 48.81
N LEU A 265 13.37 32.87 49.12
CA LEU A 265 14.63 33.61 49.22
C LEU A 265 14.70 34.16 50.64
N PRO A 266 15.82 33.96 51.36
CA PRO A 266 15.98 34.62 52.65
C PRO A 266 16.06 36.13 52.43
N GLY A 267 15.25 36.89 53.18
CA GLY A 267 15.43 38.34 53.28
C GLY A 267 16.52 38.71 54.28
N ASP A 268 16.76 40.00 54.43
CA ASP A 268 17.76 40.53 55.37
C ASP A 268 17.48 40.10 56.81
N ARG A 269 18.55 39.85 57.57
CA ARG A 269 18.51 39.40 58.96
C ARG A 269 19.57 40.12 59.79
N SER A 270 19.17 40.61 60.96
CA SER A 270 20.07 41.13 61.99
C SER A 270 20.10 40.15 63.15
N LEU A 271 21.29 39.87 63.67
CA LEU A 271 21.54 38.85 64.69
C LEU A 271 22.48 39.40 65.74
N HIS A 272 22.34 38.93 66.98
CA HIS A 272 23.28 39.21 68.05
C HIS A 272 24.45 38.22 68.00
N LEU A 273 25.55 38.58 68.67
CA LEU A 273 26.73 37.74 68.76
C LEU A 273 26.38 36.38 69.41
N GLY A 274 26.68 35.28 68.71
CA GLY A 274 26.40 33.92 69.17
C GLY A 274 25.10 33.32 68.63
N ASP A 275 24.28 34.09 67.93
CA ASP A 275 23.04 33.59 67.33
C ASP A 275 23.32 32.60 66.17
N ARG A 276 22.45 31.61 66.03
CA ARG A 276 22.48 30.68 64.89
C ARG A 276 21.53 31.15 63.79
N LEU A 277 22.07 31.27 62.57
CA LEU A 277 21.30 31.60 61.38
C LEU A 277 20.98 30.36 60.54
N TRP A 278 19.70 30.20 60.21
CA TRP A 278 19.23 29.20 59.26
C TRP A 278 18.63 29.91 58.05
N LEU A 279 19.34 29.87 56.92
CA LEU A 279 18.86 30.41 55.66
C LEU A 279 18.17 29.31 54.86
N ARG A 280 16.89 29.51 54.57
CA ARG A 280 16.13 28.64 53.67
C ARG A 280 16.10 29.28 52.30
N CYS A 281 16.55 28.54 51.30
CA CYS A 281 16.42 28.90 49.90
C CYS A 281 15.78 27.73 49.15
N ALA A 282 14.83 28.04 48.28
CA ALA A 282 14.19 27.07 47.41
C ALA A 282 13.98 27.72 46.05
N ALA A 283 14.20 26.96 44.98
CA ALA A 283 13.94 27.37 43.61
C ALA A 283 13.21 26.26 42.86
N ARG A 284 12.30 26.64 41.96
CA ARG A 284 11.65 25.74 41.00
C ARG A 284 12.25 25.95 39.62
N GLY A 285 12.19 24.96 38.74
CA GLY A 285 12.69 25.02 37.38
C GLY A 285 12.78 23.62 36.77
N SER A 286 12.92 23.54 35.45
CA SER A 286 13.07 22.28 34.71
C SER A 286 14.25 22.39 33.74
N PRO A 287 15.33 21.59 33.91
CA PRO A 287 15.53 20.61 34.99
C PRO A 287 15.61 21.25 36.39
N THR A 288 15.46 20.43 37.43
CA THR A 288 15.49 20.92 38.84
C THR A 288 16.74 21.75 39.12
N PRO A 289 16.61 23.02 39.55
CA PRO A 289 17.76 23.87 39.79
C PRO A 289 18.64 23.36 40.92
N ARG A 290 19.96 23.58 40.81
CA ARG A 290 20.91 23.38 41.91
C ARG A 290 21.06 24.68 42.69
N ILE A 291 20.96 24.61 44.01
CA ILE A 291 21.13 25.76 44.90
C ILE A 291 22.58 25.79 45.40
N GLY A 292 23.24 26.93 45.23
CA GLY A 292 24.56 27.21 45.77
C GLY A 292 24.55 28.49 46.59
N TRP A 293 25.45 28.59 47.56
CA TRP A 293 25.60 29.77 48.43
C TRP A 293 26.98 30.37 48.26
N THR A 294 27.06 31.70 48.26
CA THR A 294 28.31 32.45 48.34
C THR A 294 28.26 33.43 49.50
N VAL A 295 29.43 33.72 50.09
CA VAL A 295 29.62 34.82 51.04
C VAL A 295 30.71 35.71 50.49
N ASN A 296 30.39 36.99 50.25
CA ASN A 296 31.29 37.94 49.59
C ASN A 296 31.88 37.33 48.30
N ASP A 297 31.00 36.79 47.45
CA ASP A 297 31.32 36.13 46.17
C ASP A 297 32.18 34.86 46.27
N ARG A 298 32.45 34.35 47.47
CA ARG A 298 33.19 33.09 47.66
C ARG A 298 32.23 31.93 47.91
N PRO A 299 32.36 30.80 47.21
CA PRO A 299 31.48 29.66 47.38
C PRO A 299 31.61 29.07 48.78
N VAL A 300 30.47 28.87 49.43
CA VAL A 300 30.39 28.12 50.68
C VAL A 300 30.52 26.65 50.33
N THR A 301 31.61 26.02 50.75
CA THR A 301 31.87 24.59 50.55
C THR A 301 31.88 23.88 51.91
N GLY A 302 31.02 22.88 52.09
CA GLY A 302 30.90 22.10 53.33
C GLY A 302 29.61 22.36 54.14
N LEU A 303 29.11 21.30 54.79
CA LEU A 303 28.02 21.37 55.78
C LEU A 303 28.58 21.92 57.10
N GLY A 304 28.41 23.22 57.35
CA GLY A 304 28.44 23.77 58.71
C GLY A 304 29.52 24.82 59.00
N LEU A 305 29.04 25.94 59.59
CA LEU A 305 29.76 26.94 60.38
C LEU A 305 30.84 27.77 59.66
N LEU A 306 30.40 28.93 59.14
CA LEU A 306 31.28 30.08 58.92
C LEU A 306 31.62 30.71 60.28
N GLY A 307 32.70 30.24 60.90
CA GLY A 307 33.37 30.99 61.97
C GLY A 307 34.09 32.19 61.34
N MET A 308 33.56 33.40 61.52
CA MET A 308 34.26 34.63 61.15
C MET A 308 35.46 34.81 62.10
N GLY A 309 36.65 34.46 61.61
CA GLY A 309 37.90 34.61 62.33
C GLY A 309 38.22 36.09 62.58
N GLY A 310 38.23 36.45 63.87
CA GLY A 310 38.98 37.60 64.39
C GLY A 310 40.47 37.22 64.46
N THR A 311 41.29 38.22 64.17
CA THR A 311 42.76 38.27 64.15
C THR A 311 43.49 37.51 65.27
N GLU A 312 44.52 36.73 64.92
CA GLU A 312 45.74 36.68 65.72
C GLU A 312 46.97 36.35 64.85
N SER A 313 47.98 37.19 64.94
CA SER A 313 49.33 36.98 64.40
C SER A 313 50.15 36.13 65.36
N GLN A 314 50.84 35.10 64.87
CA GLN A 314 52.27 34.80 65.09
C GLN A 314 52.63 33.40 64.55
N ASP A 315 53.63 33.36 63.68
CA ASP A 315 54.45 32.19 63.31
C ASP A 315 55.35 31.79 64.54
N PRO A 316 56.09 30.65 64.61
CA PRO A 316 56.29 29.60 63.61
C PRO A 316 56.32 28.13 64.11
N GLY A 317 56.08 27.19 63.18
CA GLY A 317 56.88 25.95 63.13
C GLY A 317 56.23 24.60 63.48
N ARG A 318 56.58 23.63 62.61
CA ARG A 318 56.74 22.18 62.80
C ARG A 318 55.58 21.22 62.45
N SER A 319 55.86 20.46 61.38
CA SER A 319 55.85 18.99 61.30
C SER A 319 54.53 18.24 61.10
N ARG A 320 54.36 17.74 59.87
CA ARG A 320 54.16 16.32 59.49
C ARG A 320 53.50 15.39 60.53
N ARG A 321 52.38 14.77 60.11
CA ARG A 321 52.15 13.30 59.91
C ARG A 321 50.65 13.13 59.61
N GLU A 322 50.27 12.63 58.44
CA GLU A 322 49.99 11.20 58.15
C GLU A 322 48.98 10.56 59.11
N GLY A 323 47.90 10.04 58.53
CA GLY A 323 46.88 9.26 59.25
C GLY A 323 45.64 8.99 58.39
N ARG A 324 45.84 8.22 57.31
CA ARG A 324 44.78 7.63 56.47
C ARG A 324 44.23 6.37 57.17
N TRP A 325 43.06 5.91 56.71
CA TRP A 325 42.35 4.64 56.96
C TRP A 325 41.39 4.67 58.17
N GLY A 326 40.12 4.28 58.06
CA GLY A 326 39.34 3.73 56.95
C GLY A 326 37.89 3.45 57.42
N ASP A 327 36.95 3.55 56.47
CA ASP A 327 35.83 2.63 56.12
C ASP A 327 35.19 1.68 57.16
N PRO A 328 34.03 1.03 56.88
CA PRO A 328 32.99 1.26 55.86
C PRO A 328 31.55 1.23 56.44
N THR A 329 30.58 1.77 55.69
CA THR A 329 29.38 1.08 55.15
C THR A 329 28.54 2.07 54.38
#